data_AF-A0A7C3WCJ9-F1
#
_entry.id   AF-A0A7C3WCJ9-F1
#
_cell.length_a   1.000
_cell.length_b   1.000
_cell.length_c   1.000
_cell.angle_alpha   90.00
_cell.angle_beta   90.00
_cell.angle_gamma   90.00
#
_symmetry.space_group_name_H-M   'P 1'
#
loop_
_entity.id
_entity.type
_entity.pdbx_description
1 polymer ?
#
loop_
_entity_poly.entity_id
_entity_poly.type
_entity_poly.pdbx_seq_one_letter_code
_entity_poly.pdbx_strand_id
1 'polypeptide(L)'
;MDCTVVRRCLGKVKDAVARRLSCQPPAVPAPPPAPPQDPTARTVAAATAILADLSGYRRSIEAKRPLAADGSPHPWYTYPAIEYLNQFDASGLDIFEFGCGHSSLYWARKGARVWCVEHDPEWHQSMSLQSSTLQGIAL
;
A
#
# COMPACT_ATOMS: atom_id res chain seq x y z
N MET A 1 -2.60 -59.15 -48.10
CA MET A 1 -2.29 -58.61 -46.76
C MET A 1 -3.29 -59.19 -45.78
N ASP A 2 -2.81 -59.89 -44.75
CA ASP A 2 -3.66 -60.63 -43.81
C ASP A 2 -4.27 -59.70 -42.75
N CYS A 3 -5.58 -59.47 -42.84
CA CYS A 3 -6.37 -58.64 -41.92
C CYS A 3 -6.35 -59.13 -40.46
N THR A 4 -5.95 -60.38 -40.23
CA THR A 4 -5.98 -61.03 -38.91
C THR A 4 -4.87 -60.52 -37.99
N VAL A 5 -3.68 -60.23 -38.55
CA VAL A 5 -2.53 -59.70 -37.81
C VAL A 5 -2.78 -58.26 -37.34
N VAL A 6 -3.38 -57.44 -38.20
CA VAL A 6 -3.72 -56.04 -37.89
C VAL A 6 -4.76 -55.96 -36.77
N ARG A 7 -5.80 -56.83 -36.79
CA ARG A 7 -6.80 -56.90 -35.71
C ARG A 7 -6.19 -57.33 -34.38
N ARG A 8 -5.22 -58.26 -34.39
CA ARG A 8 -4.55 -58.75 -33.17
C ARG A 8 -3.63 -57.71 -32.53
N CYS A 9 -2.94 -56.90 -33.32
CA CYS A 9 -2.16 -55.76 -32.80
C CYS A 9 -3.07 -54.66 -32.23
N LEU A 10 -4.17 -54.33 -32.92
CA LEU A 10 -5.13 -53.33 -32.45
C LEU A 10 -5.84 -53.75 -31.15
N GLY A 11 -6.11 -55.04 -30.96
CA GLY A 11 -6.66 -55.57 -29.70
C GLY A 11 -5.71 -55.38 -28.52
N LYS A 12 -4.42 -55.74 -28.67
CA LYS A 12 -3.41 -55.58 -27.62
C LYS A 12 -3.19 -54.11 -27.22
N VAL A 13 -3.26 -53.19 -28.18
CA VAL A 13 -3.15 -51.75 -27.92
C VAL A 13 -4.38 -51.24 -27.16
N LYS A 14 -5.59 -51.66 -27.54
CA LYS A 14 -6.82 -51.30 -26.81
C LYS A 14 -6.81 -51.82 -25.37
N ASP A 15 -6.39 -53.06 -25.15
CA ASP A 15 -6.30 -53.65 -23.82
C ASP A 15 -5.24 -52.96 -22.95
N ALA A 16 -4.10 -52.56 -23.53
CA ALA A 16 -3.06 -51.82 -22.82
C ALA A 16 -3.51 -50.40 -22.44
N VAL A 17 -4.26 -49.73 -23.32
CA VAL A 17 -4.85 -48.40 -23.05
C VAL A 17 -5.94 -48.49 -21.99
N ALA A 18 -6.83 -49.49 -22.09
CA ALA A 18 -7.87 -49.73 -21.08
C ALA A 18 -7.28 -50.00 -19.70
N ARG A 19 -6.18 -50.77 -19.60
CA ARG A 19 -5.47 -51.04 -18.34
C ARG A 19 -4.80 -49.80 -17.75
N ARG A 20 -4.25 -48.91 -18.60
CA ARG A 20 -3.68 -47.62 -18.14
C ARG A 20 -4.76 -46.66 -17.66
N LEU A 21 -5.93 -46.64 -18.31
CA LEU A 21 -7.06 -45.80 -17.92
C LEU A 21 -7.81 -46.34 -16.69
N SER A 22 -7.72 -47.64 -16.39
CA SER A 22 -8.30 -48.24 -15.18
C SER A 22 -7.44 -48.07 -13.92
N CYS A 23 -6.17 -47.69 -14.04
CA CYS A 23 -5.33 -47.39 -12.89
C CYS A 23 -5.59 -45.96 -12.44
N GLN A 24 -6.29 -45.79 -11.32
CA GLN A 24 -6.29 -44.50 -10.62
C GLN A 24 -4.85 -44.17 -10.20
N PRO A 25 -4.39 -42.93 -10.41
CA PRO A 25 -3.11 -42.50 -9.84
C PRO A 25 -3.18 -42.65 -8.31
N PRO A 26 -2.05 -42.95 -7.64
CA PRO A 26 -2.02 -43.00 -6.19
C PRO A 26 -2.56 -41.68 -5.63
N ALA A 27 -3.44 -41.76 -4.64
CA ALA A 27 -4.00 -40.58 -4.00
C ALA A 27 -2.83 -39.71 -3.51
N VAL A 28 -2.75 -38.48 -4.03
CA VAL A 28 -1.80 -37.49 -3.50
C VAL A 28 -2.20 -37.26 -2.05
N PRO A 29 -1.29 -37.43 -1.08
CA PRO A 29 -1.62 -37.14 0.31
C PRO A 29 -2.13 -35.71 0.40
N ALA A 30 -3.21 -35.50 1.14
CA ALA A 30 -3.74 -34.17 1.37
C ALA A 30 -2.60 -33.26 1.84
N PRO A 31 -2.51 -32.02 1.33
CA PRO A 31 -1.51 -31.08 1.84
C PRO A 31 -1.65 -30.99 3.36
N PRO A 32 -0.53 -30.84 4.10
CA PRO A 32 -0.60 -30.68 5.53
C PRO A 32 -1.57 -29.54 5.85
N PRO A 33 -2.35 -29.64 6.95
CA PRO A 33 -3.22 -28.55 7.36
C PRO A 33 -2.39 -27.28 7.47
N ALA A 34 -2.93 -26.17 6.96
CA ALA A 34 -2.28 -24.88 7.10
C ALA A 34 -1.90 -24.66 8.58
N PRO A 35 -0.75 -24.05 8.86
CA PRO A 35 -0.33 -23.80 10.23
C PRO A 35 -1.42 -23.04 10.98
N PRO A 36 -1.60 -23.29 12.29
CA PRO A 36 -2.57 -22.59 13.11
C PRO A 36 -2.38 -21.08 12.93
N GLN A 37 -3.40 -20.40 12.42
CA GLN A 37 -3.38 -18.96 12.25
C GLN A 37 -3.57 -18.34 13.63
N ASP A 38 -2.56 -17.68 14.19
CA ASP A 38 -2.73 -16.89 15.41
C ASP A 38 -3.45 -15.57 15.03
N PRO A 39 -4.72 -15.37 15.46
CA PRO A 39 -5.46 -14.16 15.15
C PRO A 39 -4.78 -12.91 15.74
N THR A 40 -4.01 -13.04 16.81
CA THR A 40 -3.25 -11.95 17.43
C THR A 40 -2.09 -11.54 16.54
N ALA A 41 -1.25 -12.49 16.12
CA ALA A 41 -0.16 -12.23 15.19
C ALA A 41 -0.64 -11.58 13.88
N ARG A 42 -1.80 -12.03 13.35
CA ARG A 42 -2.40 -11.43 12.14
C ARG A 42 -2.86 -9.99 12.37
N THR A 43 -3.45 -9.71 13.53
CA THR A 43 -3.91 -8.36 13.90
C THR A 43 -2.73 -7.41 14.09
N VAL A 44 -1.68 -7.85 14.78
CA VAL A 44 -0.45 -7.08 14.97
C VAL A 44 0.23 -6.80 13.63
N ALA A 45 0.37 -7.80 12.77
CA ALA A 45 0.95 -7.61 11.44
C ALA A 45 0.18 -6.59 10.60
N ALA A 46 -1.16 -6.64 10.63
CA ALA A 46 -2.00 -5.67 9.93
C ALA A 46 -1.85 -4.25 10.51
N ALA A 47 -1.88 -4.11 11.84
CA ALA A 47 -1.69 -2.81 12.50
C ALA A 47 -0.30 -2.22 12.23
N THR A 48 0.74 -3.06 12.23
CA THR A 48 2.10 -2.65 11.86
C THR A 48 2.17 -2.19 10.41
N ALA A 49 1.54 -2.88 9.47
CA ALA A 49 1.50 -2.45 8.07
C ALA A 49 0.75 -1.11 7.90
N ILE A 50 -0.37 -0.92 8.60
CA ILE A 50 -1.12 0.33 8.58
C ILE A 50 -0.24 1.50 9.06
N LEU A 51 0.39 1.37 10.23
CA LEU A 51 1.21 2.44 10.78
C LEU A 51 2.50 2.63 9.99
N ALA A 52 3.26 1.56 9.77
CA ALA A 52 4.59 1.68 9.16
C ALA A 52 4.51 2.14 7.70
N ASP A 53 3.57 1.59 6.93
CA ASP A 53 3.54 1.73 5.48
C ASP A 53 2.41 2.64 5.01
N LEU A 54 1.16 2.39 5.41
CA LEU A 54 0.02 3.15 4.89
C LEU A 54 -0.04 4.58 5.41
N SER A 55 0.33 4.81 6.67
CA SER A 55 0.34 6.15 7.26
C SER A 55 1.60 6.95 6.94
N GLY A 56 2.63 6.32 6.38
CA GLY A 56 3.91 6.97 6.05
C GLY A 56 4.92 7.06 7.19
N TYR A 57 4.71 6.36 8.31
CA TYR A 57 5.62 6.43 9.47
C TYR A 57 7.06 6.01 9.13
N ARG A 58 7.25 4.89 8.42
CA ARG A 58 8.59 4.41 8.05
C ARG A 58 9.34 5.44 7.20
N ARG A 59 8.67 5.97 6.19
CA ARG A 59 9.21 7.03 5.33
C ARG A 59 9.57 8.29 6.13
N SER A 60 8.73 8.66 7.09
CA SER A 60 8.97 9.84 7.93
C SER A 60 10.25 9.72 8.76
N ILE A 61 10.51 8.52 9.31
CA ILE A 61 11.75 8.23 10.06
C ILE A 61 12.96 8.30 9.14
N GLU A 62 12.91 7.64 7.98
CA GLU A 62 14.02 7.59 7.02
C GLU A 62 14.38 8.99 6.50
N ALA A 63 13.37 9.82 6.21
CA ALA A 63 13.54 11.17 5.68
C ALA A 63 13.75 12.24 6.77
N LYS A 64 13.60 11.88 8.04
CA LYS A 64 13.64 12.81 9.20
C LYS A 64 12.67 14.00 9.05
N ARG A 65 11.52 13.78 8.43
CA ARG A 65 10.47 14.79 8.23
C ARG A 65 9.11 14.11 8.04
N PRO A 66 7.99 14.73 8.42
CA PRO A 66 6.68 14.07 8.40
C PRO A 66 6.16 13.93 6.96
N LEU A 67 6.10 12.70 6.45
CA LEU A 67 5.69 12.38 5.09
C LEU A 67 4.58 11.32 5.10
N ALA A 68 3.63 11.48 4.19
CA ALA A 68 2.65 10.44 3.88
C ALA A 68 3.30 9.28 3.10
N ALA A 69 2.57 8.18 2.91
CA ALA A 69 3.06 7.00 2.19
C ALA A 69 3.56 7.33 0.77
N ASP A 70 2.86 8.24 0.08
CA ASP A 70 3.18 8.73 -1.27
C ASP A 70 4.35 9.74 -1.31
N GLY A 71 4.90 10.11 -0.15
CA GLY A 71 5.96 11.09 -0.02
C GLY A 71 5.49 12.55 -0.01
N SER A 72 4.17 12.79 -0.04
CA SER A 72 3.63 14.14 0.13
C SER A 72 3.79 14.63 1.58
N PRO A 73 3.87 15.96 1.80
CA PRO A 73 4.00 16.52 3.14
C PRO A 73 2.85 16.10 4.07
N HIS A 74 3.20 15.62 5.27
CA HIS A 74 2.24 15.27 6.33
C HIS A 74 2.33 16.30 7.47
N PRO A 75 1.22 16.68 8.10
CA PRO A 75 1.28 17.56 9.26
C PRO A 75 1.85 16.79 10.45
N TRP A 76 2.43 17.50 11.41
CA TRP A 76 2.91 16.88 12.65
C TRP A 76 1.77 16.66 13.66
N TYR A 77 0.76 15.90 13.24
CA TYR A 77 -0.38 15.51 14.06
C TYR A 77 -0.34 14.00 14.34
N THR A 78 -1.30 13.50 15.12
CA THR A 78 -1.47 12.06 15.30
C THR A 78 -2.05 11.44 14.03
N TYR A 79 -1.59 10.26 13.63
CA TYR A 79 -2.10 9.58 12.43
C TYR A 79 -3.64 9.44 12.37
N PRO A 80 -4.35 9.14 13.48
CA PRO A 80 -5.82 9.15 13.47
C PRO A 80 -6.43 10.52 13.16
N ALA A 81 -5.84 11.61 13.67
CA ALA A 81 -6.31 12.96 13.35
C ALA A 81 -6.10 13.27 11.87
N ILE A 82 -4.97 12.85 11.29
CA ILE A 82 -4.69 13.08 9.88
C ILE A 82 -5.65 12.28 8.99
N GLU A 83 -5.92 11.02 9.35
CA GLU A 83 -6.92 10.20 8.66
C GLU A 83 -8.31 10.86 8.67
N TYR A 84 -8.72 11.41 9.81
CA TYR A 84 -9.96 12.17 9.90
C TYR A 84 -9.94 13.43 9.02
N LEU A 85 -8.86 14.21 9.07
CA LEU A 85 -8.74 15.46 8.31
C LEU A 85 -8.63 15.22 6.79
N ASN A 86 -8.13 14.05 6.38
CA ASN A 86 -8.02 13.68 4.97
C ASN A 86 -9.38 13.61 4.27
N GLN A 87 -10.47 13.41 5.02
CA GLN A 87 -11.83 13.31 4.49
C GLN A 87 -12.41 14.67 4.03
N PHE A 88 -11.84 15.79 4.46
CA PHE A 88 -12.34 17.12 4.10
C PHE A 88 -11.67 17.68 2.84
N ASP A 89 -12.45 18.41 2.05
CA ASP A 89 -11.93 19.35 1.06
C ASP A 89 -11.64 20.68 1.75
N ALA A 90 -10.42 21.21 1.60
CA ALA A 90 -10.02 22.46 2.21
C ALA A 90 -10.06 23.64 1.22
N SER A 91 -10.55 23.41 0.00
CA SER A 91 -10.71 24.43 -1.02
C SER A 91 -11.52 25.63 -0.52
N GLY A 92 -10.94 26.82 -0.63
CA GLY A 92 -11.60 28.07 -0.25
C GLY A 92 -11.48 28.45 1.24
N LEU A 93 -10.93 27.57 2.08
CA LEU A 93 -10.63 27.91 3.47
C LEU A 93 -9.43 28.86 3.58
N ASP A 94 -9.48 29.73 4.59
CA ASP A 94 -8.34 30.52 5.06
C ASP A 94 -7.81 29.91 6.37
N ILE A 95 -6.55 29.51 6.38
CA ILE A 95 -5.88 28.90 7.52
C ILE A 95 -4.75 29.82 7.95
N PHE A 96 -4.66 30.11 9.24
CA PHE A 96 -3.58 30.88 9.82
C PHE A 96 -2.75 30.01 10.78
N GLU A 97 -1.44 29.93 10.57
CA GLU A 97 -0.51 29.13 11.36
C GLU A 97 0.58 30.02 12.01
N PHE A 98 0.87 29.75 13.28
CA PHE A 98 2.11 30.22 13.91
C PHE A 98 3.18 29.14 13.71
N GLY A 99 4.22 29.46 12.95
CA GLY A 99 5.19 28.52 12.40
C GLY A 99 4.80 28.06 10.99
N CYS A 100 5.79 27.93 10.10
CA CYS A 100 5.59 27.39 8.75
C CYS A 100 6.25 26.01 8.63
N GLY A 101 5.57 25.04 8.02
CA GLY A 101 6.14 23.70 7.89
C GLY A 101 5.34 22.75 7.01
N HIS A 102 5.51 21.45 7.26
CA HIS A 102 4.79 20.43 6.50
C HIS A 102 3.27 20.43 6.76
N SER A 103 2.80 20.99 7.89
CA SER A 103 1.37 21.26 8.10
C SER A 103 0.83 22.31 7.13
N SER A 104 1.58 23.39 6.91
CA SER A 104 1.22 24.44 5.95
C SER A 104 1.15 23.86 4.53
N LEU A 105 2.14 23.06 4.14
CA LEU A 105 2.15 22.36 2.84
C LEU A 105 1.02 21.34 2.71
N TYR A 106 0.65 20.66 3.81
CA TYR A 106 -0.50 19.74 3.84
C TYR A 106 -1.80 20.47 3.54
N TRP A 107 -2.05 21.59 4.21
CA TRP A 107 -3.26 22.39 4.01
C TRP A 107 -3.32 23.06 2.64
N ALA A 108 -2.21 23.63 2.18
CA ALA A 108 -2.11 24.22 0.84
C ALA A 108 -2.38 23.16 -0.25
N ARG A 109 -1.83 21.95 -0.11
CA ARG A 109 -2.12 20.84 -1.04
C ARG A 109 -3.59 20.43 -1.06
N LYS A 110 -4.32 20.60 0.05
CA LYS A 110 -5.75 20.34 0.15
C LYS A 110 -6.62 21.50 -0.39
N GLY A 111 -6.01 22.57 -0.91
CA GLY A 111 -6.71 23.68 -1.56
C GLY A 111 -6.95 24.90 -0.66
N ALA A 112 -6.47 24.90 0.58
CA ALA A 112 -6.60 26.05 1.47
C ALA A 112 -5.63 27.17 1.11
N ARG A 113 -6.01 28.42 1.42
CA ARG A 113 -5.08 29.55 1.52
C ARG A 113 -4.48 29.56 2.92
N VAL A 114 -3.18 29.43 3.03
CA VAL A 114 -2.46 29.32 4.30
C VAL A 114 -1.61 30.58 4.51
N TRP A 115 -1.78 31.20 5.67
CA TRP A 115 -1.02 32.35 6.14
C TRP A 115 -0.17 31.89 7.31
N CYS A 116 1.15 32.04 7.23
CA CYS A 116 2.05 31.53 8.26
C CYS A 116 2.91 32.66 8.82
N VAL A 117 3.18 32.64 10.12
CA VAL A 117 4.20 33.49 10.74
C VAL A 117 5.43 32.64 11.05
N GLU A 118 6.53 32.86 10.35
CA GLU A 118 7.80 32.18 10.59
C GLU A 118 8.91 33.19 10.94
N HIS A 119 9.66 32.88 11.99
CA HIS A 119 10.71 33.74 12.52
C HIS A 119 12.10 33.39 11.97
N ASP A 120 12.33 32.15 11.57
CA ASP A 120 13.59 31.71 10.98
C ASP A 120 13.58 32.02 9.47
N PRO A 121 14.44 32.95 8.99
CA PRO A 121 14.45 33.35 7.59
C PRO A 121 14.94 32.25 6.64
N GLU A 122 15.87 31.39 7.08
CA GLU A 122 16.39 30.28 6.27
C GLU A 122 15.31 29.20 6.12
N TRP A 123 14.64 28.88 7.23
CA TRP A 123 13.53 27.94 7.22
C TRP A 123 12.37 28.45 6.36
N HIS A 124 11.99 29.71 6.56
CA HIS A 124 10.99 30.40 5.74
C HIS A 124 11.32 30.27 4.25
N GLN A 125 12.54 30.61 3.84
CA GLN A 125 12.98 30.50 2.45
C GLN A 125 12.86 29.05 1.93
N SER A 126 13.27 28.07 2.74
CA SER A 126 13.15 26.65 2.39
C SER A 126 11.69 26.21 2.18
N MET A 127 10.75 26.77 2.96
CA MET A 127 9.33 26.50 2.83
C MET A 127 8.75 27.21 1.60
N SER A 128 9.13 28.47 1.33
CA SER A 128 8.71 29.19 0.12
C SER A 128 9.11 28.46 -1.16
N LEU A 129 10.30 27.84 -1.18
CA LEU A 129 10.76 27.04 -2.33
C LEU A 129 9.90 25.78 -2.51
N GLN A 130 9.56 25.09 -1.42
CA GLN A 130 8.71 23.90 -1.47
C GLN A 130 7.25 24.21 -1.82
N SER A 131 6.76 25.38 -1.43
CA SER A 131 5.40 25.84 -1.73
C SER A 131 5.27 26.54 -3.07
N SER A 132 6.36 26.80 -3.80
CA SER A 132 6.32 27.50 -5.10
C SER A 132 5.40 26.88 -6.16
N THR A 133 5.09 25.58 -6.02
CA THR A 133 4.16 24.84 -6.88
C THR A 133 2.72 24.79 -6.34
N LEU A 134 2.51 25.25 -5.10
CA LEU A 134 1.26 25.27 -4.38
C LEU A 134 0.76 26.72 -4.28
N GLN A 135 -0.41 27.00 -4.85
CA GLN A 135 -1.02 28.31 -4.71
C GLN A 135 -1.44 28.53 -3.24
N GLY A 136 -1.20 29.73 -2.71
CA GLY A 136 -1.86 30.17 -1.49
C GLY A 136 -1.07 30.06 -0.19
N ILE A 137 0.27 29.94 -0.19
CA ILE A 137 1.04 30.28 1.01
C ILE A 137 1.48 31.74 0.89
N ALA A 138 0.84 32.61 1.65
CA ALA A 138 1.28 33.98 1.84
C ALA A 138 2.10 34.02 3.13
N LEU A 139 3.42 34.18 2.97
CA LEU A 139 4.36 34.35 4.06
C LEU A 139 4.68 35.85 4.23
#